data_AF-A0A165MUN7-F1
#
_entry.id   AF-A0A165MUN7-F1
#
_cell.length_a   1.000
_cell.length_b   1.000
_cell.length_c   1.000
_cell.angle_alpha   90.00
_cell.angle_beta   90.00
_cell.angle_gamma   90.00
#
_symmetry.space_group_name_H-M   'P 1'
#
loop_
_entity.id
_entity.type
_entity.pdbx_description
1 polymer ?
#
loop_
_entity_poly.entity_id
_entity_poly.type
_entity_poly.pdbx_seq_one_letter_code
_entity_poly.pdbx_strand_id
1 'polypeptide(L)'
;KSAFAGVAMDINVLHRRMAHISHERLRTMVRNGDVVGVTELTGTPDFCEPCVLGKMKKLPFEAGRTRAKKPLQLVHADIAGPVTPQSREGFKY
;
A
#
# COMPACT_ATOMS: atom_id res chain seq x y z
N LYS A 1 -29.66 9.03 -26.89
CA LYS A 1 -28.55 9.30 -25.93
C LYS A 1 -29.16 10.04 -24.75
N SER A 2 -29.56 9.32 -23.72
CA SER A 2 -30.20 9.91 -22.54
C SER A 2 -29.15 10.72 -21.79
N ALA A 3 -29.32 12.04 -21.73
CA ALA A 3 -28.49 12.91 -20.91
C ALA A 3 -28.84 12.62 -19.44
N PHE A 4 -27.95 11.90 -18.75
CA PHE A 4 -28.04 11.83 -17.30
C PHE A 4 -27.71 13.22 -16.75
N ALA A 5 -28.64 13.78 -15.97
CA ALA A 5 -28.38 15.01 -15.24
C ALA A 5 -27.19 14.76 -14.31
N GLY A 6 -26.12 15.53 -14.50
CA GLY A 6 -24.95 15.47 -13.64
C GLY A 6 -25.29 15.95 -12.25
N VAL A 7 -24.81 15.23 -11.23
CA VAL A 7 -25.01 15.57 -9.83
C VAL A 7 -23.69 16.00 -9.21
N ALA A 8 -23.75 17.00 -8.33
CA ALA A 8 -22.65 17.38 -7.48
C ALA A 8 -22.49 16.35 -6.36
N MET A 9 -21.29 15.78 -6.18
CA MET A 9 -21.04 14.74 -5.18
C MET A 9 -19.87 15.10 -4.27
N ASP A 10 -20.01 14.81 -2.98
CA ASP A 10 -18.92 14.98 -2.03
C ASP A 10 -17.73 14.05 -2.36
N ILE A 11 -16.54 14.62 -2.35
CA ILE A 11 -15.31 13.93 -2.76
C ILE A 11 -14.99 12.71 -1.87
N ASN A 12 -15.35 12.74 -0.58
CA ASN A 12 -15.08 11.65 0.35
C ASN A 12 -16.11 10.52 0.20
N VAL A 13 -17.32 10.83 -0.24
CA VAL A 13 -18.31 9.82 -0.64
C VAL A 13 -17.87 9.13 -1.92
N LEU A 14 -17.46 9.88 -2.95
CA LEU A 14 -16.99 9.29 -4.21
C LEU A 14 -15.73 8.44 -3.99
N HIS A 15 -14.81 8.90 -3.14
CA HIS A 15 -13.63 8.15 -2.72
C HIS A 15 -13.97 6.76 -2.19
N ARG A 16 -14.93 6.67 -1.26
CA ARG A 16 -15.38 5.38 -0.70
C ARG A 16 -16.08 4.51 -1.74
N ARG A 17 -16.92 5.09 -2.60
CA ARG A 17 -17.66 4.35 -3.65
C ARG A 17 -16.75 3.79 -4.74
N MET A 18 -15.68 4.51 -5.08
CA MET A 18 -14.71 4.14 -6.11
C MET A 18 -13.54 3.35 -5.53
N ALA A 19 -13.79 2.49 -4.54
CA ALA A 19 -12.77 1.62 -3.93
C ALA A 19 -11.52 2.37 -3.44
N HIS A 20 -11.71 3.52 -2.80
CA HIS A 20 -10.65 4.31 -2.19
C HIS A 20 -9.60 4.84 -3.18
N ILE A 21 -9.96 5.12 -4.44
CA ILE A 21 -9.10 5.83 -5.39
C ILE A 21 -8.65 7.18 -4.80
N SER A 22 -7.42 7.62 -5.08
CA SER A 22 -6.91 8.88 -4.54
C SER A 22 -7.82 10.07 -4.92
N HIS A 23 -8.00 11.02 -3.99
CA HIS A 23 -8.82 12.21 -4.22
C HIS A 23 -8.35 13.01 -5.45
N GLU A 24 -7.05 13.05 -5.71
CA GLU A 24 -6.48 13.69 -6.91
C GLU A 24 -6.90 12.98 -8.21
N ARG A 25 -6.88 11.64 -8.21
CA ARG A 25 -7.30 10.85 -9.37
C ARG A 25 -8.81 11.01 -9.62
N LEU A 26 -9.61 11.07 -8.56
CA LEU A 26 -11.05 11.37 -8.68
C LEU A 26 -11.30 12.74 -9.31
N ARG A 27 -10.56 13.77 -8.90
CA ARG A 27 -10.65 15.11 -9.52
C ARG A 27 -10.36 15.06 -11.01
N THR A 28 -9.33 14.33 -11.41
CA THR A 28 -8.97 14.15 -12.82
C THR A 28 -10.06 13.39 -13.58
N MET A 29 -10.59 12.30 -13.02
CA MET A 29 -11.64 11.51 -13.65
C MET A 29 -12.95 12.28 -13.84
N VAL A 30 -13.38 13.05 -12.83
CA VAL A 30 -14.58 13.90 -12.96
C VAL A 30 -14.36 15.01 -14.00
N ARG A 31 -13.19 15.66 -13.97
CA ARG A 31 -12.85 16.69 -14.97
C ARG A 31 -12.83 16.14 -16.40
N ASN A 32 -12.38 14.91 -16.58
CA ASN A 32 -12.32 14.24 -17.88
C ASN A 32 -13.67 13.66 -18.34
N GLY A 33 -14.69 13.62 -17.46
CA GLY A 33 -15.97 13.00 -17.76
C GLY A 33 -15.96 11.46 -17.71
N ASP A 34 -14.95 10.86 -17.07
CA ASP A 34 -14.81 9.40 -16.94
C ASP A 34 -15.80 8.80 -15.93
N VAL A 35 -16.42 9.64 -15.09
CA VAL A 35 -17.40 9.24 -14.07
C VAL A 35 -18.80 9.63 -14.53
N VAL A 36 -19.58 8.64 -14.95
CA VAL A 36 -20.96 8.86 -15.40
C VAL A 36 -21.83 9.36 -14.23
N GLY A 37 -22.57 10.45 -14.46
CA GLY A 37 -23.53 11.00 -13.50
C GLY A 37 -22.94 11.94 -12.44
N VAL A 38 -21.62 12.15 -12.41
CA VAL A 38 -20.97 13.13 -11.53
C VAL A 38 -20.33 14.22 -12.38
N THR A 39 -20.82 15.45 -12.26
CA THR A 39 -20.29 16.61 -13.00
C THR A 39 -19.47 17.56 -12.14
N GLU A 40 -19.67 17.51 -10.82
CA GLU A 40 -19.00 18.41 -9.89
C GLU A 40 -18.62 17.66 -8.61
N LEU A 41 -17.46 17.99 -8.06
CA LEU A 41 -17.00 17.50 -6.76
C LEU A 41 -17.13 18.61 -5.74
N THR A 42 -17.78 18.29 -4.62
CA THR A 42 -17.90 19.19 -3.46
C THR A 42 -17.06 18.68 -2.30
N GLY A 43 -16.84 19.56 -1.32
CA GLY A 43 -16.12 19.23 -0.08
C GLY A 43 -14.60 19.18 -0.23
N THR A 44 -13.93 18.92 0.89
CA THR A 44 -12.48 18.80 0.98
C THR A 44 -12.08 17.37 1.35
N PRO A 45 -10.97 16.83 0.81
CA PRO A 45 -10.46 15.53 1.20
C PRO A 45 -10.33 15.39 2.72
N ASP A 46 -10.94 14.36 3.28
CA ASP A 46 -10.81 14.00 4.69
C ASP A 46 -9.76 12.90 4.92
N PHE A 47 -9.46 12.68 6.19
CA PHE A 47 -8.62 11.56 6.60
C PHE A 47 -9.39 10.25 6.42
N CYS A 48 -8.85 9.35 5.59
CA CYS A 48 -9.40 8.03 5.37
C CYS A 48 -8.55 6.94 6.06
N GLU A 49 -8.98 6.50 7.24
CA GLU A 49 -8.30 5.45 8.02
C GLU A 49 -8.05 4.15 7.22
N PRO A 50 -9.03 3.60 6.47
CA PRO A 50 -8.79 2.42 5.63
C PRO A 50 -7.67 2.60 4.59
N CYS A 51 -7.53 3.81 4.02
CA CYS A 51 -6.44 4.08 3.09
C CYS A 51 -5.08 4.04 3.76
N VAL A 52 -4.98 4.58 4.97
CA VAL A 52 -3.72 4.55 5.72
C VAL A 52 -3.36 3.10 6.05
N LEU A 53 -4.29 2.34 6.63
CA LEU A 53 -4.02 0.94 6.99
C LEU A 53 -3.70 0.07 5.77
N GLY A 54 -4.32 0.33 4.61
CA GLY A 54 -4.14 -0.48 3.40
C GLY A 54 -3.04 -0.01 2.43
N LYS A 55 -2.66 1.27 2.45
CA LYS A 55 -1.74 1.88 1.47
C LYS A 55 -0.54 2.60 2.08
N MET A 56 -0.46 2.72 3.40
CA MET A 56 0.70 3.34 4.04
C MET A 56 1.96 2.51 3.75
N LYS A 57 2.92 3.16 3.10
CA LYS A 57 4.27 2.60 2.94
C LYS A 57 5.10 2.88 4.17
N LYS A 58 5.93 1.92 4.58
CA LYS A 58 6.96 2.18 5.56
C LYS A 58 7.96 3.18 4.96
N LEU A 59 8.35 4.19 5.74
CA LEU A 59 9.47 5.06 5.37
C LEU A 59 10.75 4.22 5.24
N PRO A 60 11.73 4.64 4.43
CA PRO A 60 13.03 3.98 4.40
C PRO A 60 13.58 3.84 5.81
N PHE A 61 14.12 2.66 6.12
CA PHE A 61 14.90 2.51 7.34
C PHE A 61 16.20 3.31 7.20
N GLU A 62 16.64 3.93 8.30
CA GLU A 62 17.98 4.49 8.37
C GLU A 62 19.02 3.42 8.02
N ALA A 63 19.97 3.79 7.16
CA ALA A 63 21.01 2.88 6.72
C ALA A 63 22.02 2.62 7.86
N GLY A 64 21.70 1.66 8.72
CA GLY A 64 22.60 1.17 9.78
C GLY A 64 23.14 -0.21 9.43
N ARG A 65 24.30 -0.29 8.78
CA ARG A 65 25.04 -1.56 8.65
C ARG A 65 26.25 -1.55 9.57
N THR A 66 26.26 -2.42 10.56
CA THR A 66 27.42 -2.63 11.43
C THR A 66 28.41 -3.54 10.73
N ARG A 67 29.64 -3.07 10.51
CA ARG A 67 30.73 -3.86 9.91
C ARG A 67 31.83 -4.11 10.93
N ALA A 68 32.35 -5.33 10.96
CA ALA A 68 33.54 -5.67 11.74
C ALA A 68 34.77 -4.84 11.28
N LYS A 69 35.54 -4.34 12.23
CA LYS A 69 36.83 -3.65 12.06
C LYS A 69 38.03 -4.56 12.37
N LYS A 70 37.80 -5.69 13.05
CA LYS A 70 38.80 -6.70 13.40
C LYS A 70 38.24 -8.10 13.12
N PRO A 71 39.10 -9.10 12.86
CA PRO A 71 38.68 -10.49 12.74
C PRO A 71 37.81 -10.92 13.93
N LEU A 72 36.71 -11.64 13.65
CA LEU A 72 35.77 -12.19 14.64
C LEU A 72 35.04 -11.15 15.54
N GLN A 73 35.12 -9.85 15.25
CA GLN A 73 34.43 -8.82 16.03
C GLN A 73 32.90 -8.89 15.94
N LEU A 74 32.36 -9.44 14.85
CA LEU A 74 30.93 -9.59 14.62
C LEU A 74 30.66 -10.93 13.95
N VAL A 75 29.88 -11.79 14.61
CA VAL A 75 29.44 -13.09 14.11
C VAL A 75 27.93 -13.03 13.93
N HIS A 76 27.46 -13.32 12.72
CA HIS A 76 26.04 -13.54 12.44
C HIS A 76 25.82 -15.04 12.34
N ALA A 77 24.91 -15.56 13.15
CA ALA A 77 24.50 -16.96 13.11
C ALA A 77 22.98 -17.01 12.98
N ASP A 78 22.50 -17.96 12.18
CA ASP A 78 21.08 -18.24 12.01
C ASP A 78 20.87 -19.75 12.04
N ILE A 79 19.66 -20.18 12.38
CA ILE A 79 19.29 -21.60 12.40
C ILE A 79 18.75 -21.96 11.02
N ALA A 80 19.39 -22.91 10.34
CA ALA A 80 18.85 -23.49 9.13
C ALA A 80 17.80 -24.57 9.51
N GLY A 81 16.63 -24.49 8.88
CA GLY A 81 15.52 -25.44 9.09
C GLY A 81 15.61 -26.67 8.18
N PRO A 82 14.74 -27.66 8.41
CA PRO A 82 15.09 -29.07 8.26
C PRO A 82 15.67 -29.42 6.89
N VAL A 83 16.93 -29.83 6.90
CA VAL A 83 17.69 -30.33 5.78
C VAL A 83 17.04 -31.63 5.31
N THR A 84 16.66 -31.60 4.03
CA THR A 84 16.15 -32.78 3.32
C THR A 84 17.17 -33.16 2.24
N PRO A 85 17.55 -34.44 2.13
CA PRO A 85 17.05 -35.60 2.87
C PRO A 85 17.68 -35.72 4.28
N GLN A 86 17.17 -36.67 5.08
CA GLN A 86 17.75 -37.04 6.36
C GLN A 86 19.22 -37.47 6.21
N SER A 87 19.97 -37.41 7.31
CA SER A 87 21.32 -37.98 7.32
C SER A 87 21.28 -39.48 7.03
N ARG A 88 22.42 -40.06 6.65
CA ARG A 88 22.54 -41.52 6.42
C ARG A 88 22.17 -42.36 7.64
N GLU A 89 22.25 -41.78 8.84
CA GLU A 89 21.92 -42.40 10.13
C GLU A 89 20.48 -42.12 10.59
N GLY A 90 19.69 -41.36 9.81
CA GLY A 90 18.29 -41.07 10.10
C GLY A 90 18.03 -39.81 10.94
N PHE A 91 19.06 -38.99 11.19
CA PHE A 91 18.90 -37.73 11.91
C PHE A 91 18.30 -36.62 11.04
N LYS A 92 17.50 -35.76 11.69
CA LYS A 92 16.93 -34.54 11.11
C LYS A 92 17.64 -33.33 11.71
N TYR A 93 18.16 -32.45 10.86
CA TYR A 93 18.82 -31.20 11.21
C TYR A 93 18.09 -30.08 10.51
#